data_AF-A0A259JX87-F1
#
_entry.id   AF-A0A259JX87-F1
#
_cell.length_a   1.000
_cell.length_b   1.000
_cell.length_c   1.000
_cell.angle_alpha   90.00
_cell.angle_beta   90.00
_cell.angle_gamma   90.00
#
_symmetry.space_group_name_H-M   'P 1'
#
loop_
_entity.id
_entity.type
_entity.pdbx_description
1 polymer ?
#
loop_
_entity_poly.entity_id
_entity_poly.type
_entity_poly.pdbx_seq_one_letter_code
_entity_poly.pdbx_strand_id
1 'polypeptide(L)'
;NEARIYRPELAARFVLNRCGARTVLARETAETLADHDPPVLACTIGQRVAFAMSAQSGRLVSELDADGPAAREIMALAAEVGSLPIGGAIQ
;
A
#
# COMPACT_ATOMS: atom_id res chain seq x y z
N ASN A 1 -11.75 0.36 -10.96
CA ASN A 1 -13.14 -0.13 -10.92
C ASN A 1 -13.44 -1.30 -11.85
N GLU A 2 -12.61 -1.63 -12.84
CA GLU A 2 -12.93 -2.70 -13.81
C GLU A 2 -12.96 -4.11 -13.19
N ALA A 3 -12.13 -4.43 -12.19
CA ALA A 3 -12.10 -5.77 -11.60
C ALA A 3 -13.38 -6.14 -10.81
N ARG A 4 -14.05 -5.16 -10.18
CA ARG A 4 -15.34 -5.37 -9.48
C ARG A 4 -16.52 -5.55 -10.43
N ILE A 5 -16.38 -5.14 -11.70
CA ILE A 5 -17.39 -5.41 -12.74
C ILE A 5 -17.46 -6.93 -12.99
N TYR A 6 -16.32 -7.62 -12.93
CA TYR A 6 -16.25 -9.07 -13.18
C TYR A 6 -16.36 -9.92 -11.91
N ARG A 7 -15.95 -9.38 -10.74
CA ARG A 7 -16.14 -10.02 -9.43
C ARG A 7 -16.51 -8.97 -8.38
N PRO A 8 -17.81 -8.70 -8.17
CA PRO A 8 -18.28 -7.67 -7.24
C PRO A 8 -17.78 -7.86 -5.81
N GLU A 9 -17.55 -9.12 -5.42
CA GLU A 9 -17.08 -9.52 -4.09
C GLU A 9 -15.56 -9.38 -3.90
N LEU A 10 -14.82 -8.96 -4.93
CA LEU A 10 -13.40 -8.71 -4.82
C LEU A 10 -13.15 -7.49 -3.93
N ALA A 11 -12.59 -7.73 -2.74
CA ALA A 11 -12.15 -6.66 -1.87
C ALA A 11 -11.03 -5.86 -2.56
N ALA A 12 -11.26 -4.56 -2.74
CA ALA A 12 -10.27 -3.63 -3.24
C ALA A 12 -9.88 -2.66 -2.11
N ARG A 13 -8.66 -2.13 -2.16
CA ARG A 13 -8.14 -1.09 -1.25
C ARG A 13 -7.21 -0.17 -2.04
N PHE A 14 -7.17 1.11 -1.68
CA PHE A 14 -6.13 2.01 -2.19
C PHE A 14 -4.86 1.91 -1.33
N VAL A 15 -3.70 2.00 -1.98
CA VAL A 15 -2.41 2.14 -1.30
C VAL A 15 -1.78 3.42 -1.81
N LEU A 16 -1.41 4.32 -0.90
CA LEU A 16 -0.65 5.51 -1.27
C LEU A 16 0.81 5.12 -1.44
N ASN A 17 1.29 5.24 -2.69
CA ASN A 17 2.64 4.88 -3.08
C ASN A 17 3.44 6.11 -3.49
N ARG A 18 4.77 6.07 -3.27
CA ARG A 18 5.71 7.12 -3.63
C ARG A 18 5.39 8.43 -2.90
N CYS A 19 4.98 8.35 -1.63
CA CYS A 19 4.72 9.49 -0.78
C CYS A 19 6.03 10.19 -0.38
N GLY A 20 6.16 11.48 -0.70
CA GLY A 20 7.32 12.28 -0.27
C GLY A 20 7.32 12.45 1.25
N ALA A 21 8.50 12.47 1.87
CA ALA A 21 8.60 12.72 3.30
C ALA A 21 7.99 14.10 3.63
N ARG A 22 6.88 14.12 4.39
CA ARG A 22 6.15 15.31 4.85
C ARG A 22 5.32 16.07 3.79
N THR A 23 4.83 15.44 2.73
CA THR A 23 3.94 16.16 1.80
C THR A 23 2.50 16.21 2.32
N VAL A 24 2.00 17.42 2.57
CA VAL A 24 0.59 17.71 2.92
C VAL A 24 -0.37 17.02 1.94
N LEU A 25 0.03 16.91 0.67
CA LEU A 25 -0.72 16.23 -0.38
C LEU A 25 -1.00 14.75 -0.10
N ALA A 26 -0.09 14.00 0.54
CA ALA A 26 -0.36 12.60 0.87
C ALA A 26 -1.45 12.49 1.95
N ARG A 27 -1.45 13.42 2.90
CA ARG A 27 -2.48 13.52 3.94
C ARG A 27 -3.81 13.98 3.34
N GLU A 28 -3.82 15.01 2.51
CA GLU A 28 -5.03 15.49 1.81
C GLU A 28 -5.60 14.42 0.87
N THR A 29 -4.74 13.65 0.20
CA THR A 29 -5.17 12.50 -0.63
C THR A 29 -5.76 11.40 0.25
N ALA A 30 -5.16 11.09 1.40
CA ALA A 30 -5.71 10.12 2.35
C ALA A 30 -7.07 10.58 2.90
N GLU A 31 -7.21 11.86 3.26
CA GLU A 31 -8.46 12.47 3.72
C GLU A 31 -9.52 12.44 2.61
N THR A 32 -9.16 12.80 1.39
CA THR A 32 -10.08 12.76 0.24
C THR A 32 -10.51 11.32 -0.08
N LEU A 33 -9.61 10.34 0.06
CA LEU A 33 -9.90 8.93 -0.20
C LEU A 33 -10.54 8.19 0.99
N ALA A 34 -10.63 8.80 2.16
CA ALA A 34 -11.18 8.15 3.35
C ALA A 34 -12.65 7.74 3.15
N ASP A 35 -13.40 8.53 2.40
CA ASP A 35 -14.82 8.28 2.11
C ASP A 35 -15.06 7.50 0.80
N HIS A 36 -14.00 7.11 0.08
CA HIS A 36 -14.13 6.35 -1.17
C HIS A 36 -14.36 4.86 -0.94
N ASP A 37 -15.17 4.23 -1.82
CA ASP A 37 -15.22 2.78 -2.00
C ASP A 37 -14.42 2.42 -3.27
N PRO A 38 -13.23 1.79 -3.14
CA PRO A 38 -12.68 1.15 -1.94
C PRO A 38 -11.93 2.09 -0.98
N PRO A 39 -11.82 1.73 0.32
CA PRO A 39 -11.10 2.55 1.30
C PRO A 39 -9.58 2.48 1.09
N VAL A 40 -8.88 3.51 1.56
CA VAL A 40 -7.42 3.58 1.57
C VAL A 40 -6.82 2.85 2.77
N LEU A 41 -5.69 2.17 2.58
CA LEU A 41 -4.90 1.59 3.66
C LEU A 41 -4.23 2.69 4.49
N ALA A 42 -4.05 2.44 5.78
CA ALA A 42 -3.40 3.36 6.70
C ALA A 42 -1.88 3.45 6.44
N CYS A 43 -1.25 2.33 6.06
CA CYS A 43 0.15 2.34 5.67
C CYS A 43 0.37 3.08 4.35
N THR A 44 1.54 3.70 4.23
CA THR A 44 1.96 4.39 3.00
C THR A 44 3.36 3.93 2.61
N ILE A 45 3.64 3.93 1.31
CA ILE A 45 4.97 3.62 0.79
C ILE A 45 5.66 4.92 0.40
N GLY A 46 6.81 5.18 0.99
CA GLY A 46 7.55 6.42 0.79
C GLY A 46 8.32 6.47 -0.53
N GLN A 47 8.79 7.67 -0.88
CA GLN A 47 9.79 7.84 -1.95
C GLN A 47 11.15 7.32 -1.48
N ARG A 48 11.48 6.08 -1.82
CA ARG A 48 12.76 5.43 -1.44
C ARG A 48 13.57 5.05 -2.68
N VAL A 49 14.82 5.52 -2.74
CA VAL A 49 15.81 5.06 -3.76
C VAL A 49 16.05 3.55 -3.66
N ALA A 50 15.94 2.99 -2.44
CA ALA A 50 16.05 1.56 -2.18
C ALA A 50 15.15 0.70 -3.09
N PHE A 51 13.94 1.16 -3.43
CA PHE A 51 13.07 0.42 -4.35
C PHE A 51 13.68 0.31 -5.76
N ALA A 52 14.26 1.38 -6.29
CA ALA A 52 14.92 1.35 -7.59
C ALA A 52 16.18 0.45 -7.57
N MET A 53 16.97 0.52 -6.50
CA MET A 53 18.14 -0.35 -6.32
C MET A 53 17.75 -1.83 -6.24
N SER A 54 16.66 -2.13 -5.53
CA SER A 54 16.12 -3.49 -5.37
C SER A 54 15.68 -4.06 -6.72
N ALA A 55 14.95 -3.26 -7.52
CA ALA A 55 14.53 -3.64 -8.86
C ALA A 55 15.71 -3.84 -9.83
N GLN A 56 16.72 -2.97 -9.77
CA GLN A 56 17.91 -3.08 -10.63
C GLN A 56 18.77 -4.30 -10.30
N SER A 57 18.85 -4.67 -9.03
CA SER A 57 19.66 -5.81 -8.58
C SER A 57 18.89 -7.14 -8.53
N GLY A 58 17.57 -7.14 -8.79
CA GLY A 58 16.73 -8.32 -8.71
C GLY A 58 16.55 -8.85 -7.27
N ARG A 59 16.66 -7.95 -6.28
CA ARG A 59 16.58 -8.27 -4.85
C ARG A 59 15.39 -7.55 -4.21
N LEU A 60 14.97 -8.03 -3.05
CA LEU A 60 14.01 -7.34 -2.18
C LEU A 60 14.69 -6.19 -1.43
N VAL A 61 13.92 -5.18 -1.05
CA VAL A 61 14.42 -4.10 -0.19
C VAL A 61 14.89 -4.61 1.17
N SER A 62 14.29 -5.69 1.69
CA SER A 62 14.73 -6.35 2.93
C SER A 62 16.05 -7.10 2.78
N GLU A 63 16.40 -7.53 1.57
CA GLU A 63 17.71 -8.14 1.31
C GLU A 63 18.81 -7.08 1.19
N LEU A 64 18.47 -5.87 0.75
CA LEU A 64 19.41 -4.74 0.69
C LEU A 64 19.65 -4.13 2.07
N ASP A 65 18.58 -3.93 2.84
CA ASP A 65 18.60 -3.37 4.20
C ASP A 65 17.33 -3.81 4.94
N ALA A 66 17.44 -4.87 5.74
CA ALA A 66 16.33 -5.49 6.45
C ALA A 66 15.64 -4.53 7.44
N ASP A 67 16.42 -3.64 8.05
CA ASP A 67 15.95 -2.64 9.02
C ASP A 67 15.73 -1.27 8.36
N GLY A 68 15.85 -1.19 7.04
CA GLY A 68 15.66 0.03 6.28
C GLY A 68 14.20 0.49 6.30
N PRO A 69 13.95 1.81 6.11
CA PRO A 69 12.59 2.33 6.06
C PRO A 69 11.74 1.67 4.96
N ALA A 70 12.33 1.33 3.81
CA ALA A 70 11.63 0.64 2.73
C ALA A 70 11.18 -0.78 3.13
N ALA A 71 12.03 -1.54 3.84
CA ALA A 71 11.67 -2.87 4.33
C ALA A 71 10.55 -2.80 5.37
N ARG A 72 10.64 -1.87 6.32
CA ARG A 72 9.58 -1.65 7.33
C ARG A 72 8.24 -1.24 6.70
N GLU A 73 8.25 -0.38 5.69
CA GLU A 73 7.05 0.02 4.95
C GLU A 73 6.37 -1.16 4.25
N ILE A 74 7.15 -2.02 3.57
CA ILE A 74 6.63 -3.23 2.92
C ILE A 74 6.10 -4.23 3.94
N MET A 75 6.78 -4.40 5.08
CA MET A 75 6.28 -5.26 6.17
C MET A 75 4.96 -4.73 6.75
N ALA A 76 4.83 -3.42 6.96
CA ALA A 76 3.61 -2.80 7.43
C ALA A 76 2.46 -2.99 6.43
N LEU A 77 2.73 -2.80 5.13
CA LEU A 77 1.76 -3.06 4.06
C LEU A 77 1.33 -4.53 4.02
N ALA A 78 2.28 -5.47 4.11
CA ALA A 78 1.97 -6.89 4.11
C ALA A 78 1.11 -7.30 5.31
N ALA A 79 1.42 -6.76 6.50
CA ALA A 79 0.65 -7.01 7.72
C ALA A 79 -0.77 -6.45 7.60
N GLU A 80 -0.93 -5.23 7.09
CA GLU A 80 -2.24 -4.61 6.92
C GLU A 80 -3.09 -5.37 5.90
N VAL A 81 -2.53 -5.73 4.74
CA VAL A 81 -3.21 -6.56 3.73
C VAL A 81 -3.61 -7.93 4.30
N GLY A 82 -2.73 -8.56 5.08
CA GLY A 82 -3.03 -9.84 5.73
C GLY A 82 -4.10 -9.77 6.82
N SER A 83 -4.34 -8.58 7.39
CA SER A 83 -5.41 -8.35 8.36
C SER A 83 -6.78 -8.10 7.73
N LEU A 84 -6.83 -7.88 6.41
CA LEU A 84 -8.09 -7.62 5.72
C LEU A 84 -8.95 -8.89 5.69
N PRO A 85 -10.27 -8.75 5.88
CA PRO A 85 -11.17 -9.87 5.68
C PRO A 85 -11.09 -10.33 4.22
N ILE A 86 -10.82 -11.61 4.02
CA ILE A 86 -10.92 -12.25 2.70
C ILE A 86 -12.41 -12.18 2.31
N GLY A 87 -12.71 -11.54 1.17
CA GLY A 87 -14.08 -11.24 0.73
C GLY A 87 -15.03 -12.43 0.90
N GLY A 88 -15.95 -12.30 1.85
CA GLY A 88 -16.91 -13.34 2.21
C GLY A 88 -17.55 -13.11 3.58
N ALA A 89 -18.47 -12.15 3.66
CA ALA A 89 -19.63 -12.17 4.56
C ALA A 89 -20.42 -10.87 4.33
N ILE A 90 -21.36 -10.95 3.39
CA ILE A 90 -22.51 -10.06 3.36
C ILE A 90 -23.36 -10.47 4.57
N GLN A 91 -23.71 -9.52 5.43
CA GLN A 91 -24.87 -9.63 6.31
C GLN A 91 -25.95 -8.71 5.77
#